data_AF-A0A4U2EFQ3-F1
#
_entry.id   AF-A0A4U2EFQ3-F1
#
_cell.length_a   1.000
_cell.length_b   1.000
_cell.length_c   1.000
_cell.angle_alpha   90.00
_cell.angle_beta   90.00
_cell.angle_gamma   90.00
#
_symmetry.space_group_name_H-M   'P 1'
#
loop_
_entity.id
_entity.type
_entity.pdbx_description
1 polymer ?
#
loop_
_entity_poly.entity_id
_entity_poly.type
_entity_poly.pdbx_seq_one_letter_code
_entity_poly.pdbx_strand_id
1 'polypeptide(L)'
;MEVKSFTLHNLGRFSNLELPLAPLGNLDSNVTVFMGNNGSGKTSILRGLATSLSWFVARIRSESGSGSPIPELVIKNGVNSAAIDINVFEHRYGPIEDGDAEAYDENYFSWRIAKSRKGRKGTFKSELSGASALAEHYRKRISTDDSASLPLIAFYSTERVVIEIPLKIRTKHSFLQLDGYDNALNQGVDFRRFFEWFREREDTENESGLSDDVLEHLKTVLAQDEETWNKLRELKASSKDRQLTAVRSAIERFMPGFTNLRVRRKPRLHMSIDKNGETFDVAQLSQGEKSLMALIGDIARRLAVMNPNLDNPLHGDGIVLIDEVDMHLHPKWQRKLIKNLTTTFPYCQFVLTTHSPLVISESKNVLGYLINEEDVTQLPSLYGEDANSVLLSVMDTDVRNAEVNEQLGDLLDAIHDSEINKAKELLTRLEDDLPASNLELSKAKILLRKKELKIAKNS
;
A
#
# COMPACT_ATOMS: atom_id res chain seq x y z
N MET A 1 8.53 -9.78 11.86
CA MET A 1 7.71 -10.77 11.12
C MET A 1 7.62 -10.48 9.62
N GLU A 2 7.80 -11.50 8.78
CA GLU A 2 7.71 -11.41 7.31
C GLU A 2 7.16 -12.72 6.72
N VAL A 3 6.31 -12.66 5.69
CA VAL A 3 5.94 -13.84 4.89
C VAL A 3 7.03 -14.10 3.86
N LYS A 4 7.65 -15.28 3.89
CA LYS A 4 8.70 -15.64 2.93
C LYS A 4 8.14 -16.28 1.67
N SER A 5 7.13 -17.12 1.81
CA SER A 5 6.44 -17.74 0.68
C SER A 5 4.98 -18.03 0.98
N PHE A 6 4.22 -18.17 -0.09
CA PHE A 6 2.79 -18.40 -0.05
C PHE A 6 2.35 -19.23 -1.26
N THR A 7 1.51 -20.23 -1.02
CA THR A 7 1.02 -21.12 -2.07
C THR A 7 -0.51 -21.18 -2.08
N LEU A 8 -1.09 -20.97 -3.27
CA LEU A 8 -2.51 -21.15 -3.52
C LEU A 8 -2.76 -22.47 -4.22
N HIS A 9 -3.67 -23.26 -3.67
CA HIS A 9 -4.16 -24.49 -4.29
C HIS A 9 -5.64 -24.34 -4.64
N ASN A 10 -5.97 -24.43 -5.92
CA ASN A 10 -7.33 -24.35 -6.47
C ASN A 10 -8.14 -23.13 -5.99
N LEU A 11 -7.52 -21.95 -5.93
CA LEU A 11 -8.15 -20.73 -5.44
C LEU A 11 -8.29 -19.69 -6.56
N GLY A 12 -9.52 -19.20 -6.75
CA GLY A 12 -9.89 -18.33 -7.84
C GLY A 12 -9.61 -19.02 -9.18
N ARG A 13 -8.66 -18.46 -9.92
CA ARG A 13 -8.20 -18.99 -11.20
C ARG A 13 -6.98 -19.91 -11.08
N PHE A 14 -6.28 -19.90 -9.95
CA PHE A 14 -5.01 -20.61 -9.80
C PHE A 14 -5.24 -22.06 -9.40
N SER A 15 -4.73 -23.01 -10.18
CA SER A 15 -4.71 -24.43 -9.80
C SER A 15 -3.63 -24.67 -8.74
N ASN A 16 -2.43 -24.17 -9.00
CA ASN A 16 -1.30 -24.17 -8.08
C ASN A 16 -0.46 -22.92 -8.37
N LEU A 17 -0.26 -22.07 -7.38
CA LEU A 17 0.57 -20.86 -7.52
C LEU A 17 1.42 -20.71 -6.28
N GLU A 18 2.74 -20.88 -6.41
CA GLU A 18 3.72 -20.67 -5.36
C GLU A 18 4.46 -19.37 -5.63
N LEU A 19 4.47 -18.48 -4.64
CA LEU A 19 5.07 -17.16 -4.76
C LEU A 19 5.93 -16.87 -3.54
N PRO A 20 7.24 -16.65 -3.73
CA PRO A 20 8.04 -16.07 -2.68
C PRO A 20 7.79 -14.55 -2.63
N LEU A 21 7.96 -13.94 -1.46
CA LEU A 21 7.73 -12.51 -1.24
C LEU A 21 9.00 -11.83 -0.73
N ALA A 22 9.16 -10.55 -1.05
CA ALA A 22 10.27 -9.74 -0.56
C ALA A 22 10.19 -9.58 0.98
N PRO A 23 11.30 -9.64 1.73
CA PRO A 23 12.68 -9.69 1.24
C PRO A 23 13.14 -11.09 0.80
N LEU A 24 13.85 -11.13 -0.33
CA LEU A 24 14.27 -12.35 -1.01
C LEU A 24 15.75 -12.31 -1.44
N GLY A 25 16.56 -13.23 -0.90
CA GLY A 25 17.97 -13.37 -1.28
C GLY A 25 18.76 -12.07 -1.16
N ASN A 26 19.37 -11.61 -2.26
CA ASN A 26 20.16 -10.38 -2.33
C ASN A 26 19.32 -9.12 -2.61
N LEU A 27 17.99 -9.23 -2.71
CA LEU A 27 17.13 -8.08 -2.94
C LEU A 27 16.90 -7.34 -1.62
N ASP A 28 17.56 -6.19 -1.45
CA ASP A 28 17.36 -5.26 -0.33
C ASP A 28 16.04 -4.47 -0.51
N SER A 29 14.93 -5.17 -0.32
CA SER A 29 13.56 -4.63 -0.40
C SER A 29 12.60 -5.45 0.45
N ASN A 30 11.65 -4.78 1.08
CA ASN A 30 10.52 -5.37 1.78
C ASN A 30 9.20 -5.23 0.99
N VAL A 31 9.28 -4.97 -0.32
CA VAL A 31 8.10 -4.68 -1.17
C VAL A 31 7.96 -5.67 -2.30
N THR A 32 6.80 -6.33 -2.35
CA THR A 32 6.33 -7.12 -3.49
C THR A 32 5.19 -6.39 -4.19
N VAL A 33 5.23 -6.30 -5.52
CA VAL A 33 4.19 -5.67 -6.34
C VAL A 33 3.68 -6.62 -7.40
N PHE A 34 2.37 -6.84 -7.44
CA PHE A 34 1.68 -7.62 -8.46
C PHE A 34 1.01 -6.72 -9.50
N MET A 35 1.25 -7.02 -10.77
CA MET A 35 0.66 -6.38 -11.94
C MET A 35 -0.08 -7.39 -12.80
N GLY A 36 -0.92 -6.88 -13.70
CA GLY A 36 -1.63 -7.67 -14.68
C GLY A 36 -2.98 -7.07 -14.98
N ASN A 37 -3.64 -7.59 -16.01
CA ASN A 37 -4.90 -7.05 -16.50
C ASN A 37 -6.06 -7.20 -15.51
N ASN A 38 -7.15 -6.48 -15.77
CA ASN A 38 -8.35 -6.59 -14.94
C ASN A 38 -8.85 -8.04 -14.88
N GLY A 39 -9.23 -8.46 -13.69
CA GLY A 39 -9.65 -9.84 -13.45
C GLY A 39 -8.50 -10.85 -13.28
N SER A 40 -7.23 -10.50 -13.58
CA SER A 40 -6.09 -11.44 -13.60
C SER A 40 -5.83 -12.22 -12.30
N GLY A 41 -6.47 -11.88 -11.19
CA GLY A 41 -6.32 -12.59 -9.92
C GLY A 41 -5.45 -11.89 -8.88
N LYS A 42 -4.95 -10.67 -9.16
CA LYS A 42 -4.23 -9.80 -8.20
C LYS A 42 -4.91 -9.73 -6.82
N THR A 43 -6.18 -9.31 -6.81
CA THR A 43 -7.00 -9.26 -5.59
C THR A 43 -7.15 -10.62 -4.93
N SER A 44 -7.24 -11.71 -5.70
CA SER A 44 -7.34 -13.08 -5.17
C SER A 44 -6.08 -13.50 -4.40
N ILE A 45 -4.90 -13.08 -4.85
CA ILE A 45 -3.62 -13.33 -4.15
C ILE A 45 -3.63 -12.62 -2.80
N LEU A 46 -3.89 -11.30 -2.77
CA LEU A 46 -3.92 -10.53 -1.53
C LEU A 46 -5.01 -11.03 -0.57
N ARG A 47 -6.21 -11.35 -1.07
CA ARG A 47 -7.28 -11.94 -0.25
C ARG A 47 -6.90 -13.31 0.29
N GLY A 48 -6.15 -14.12 -0.48
CA GLY A 48 -5.62 -15.39 -0.01
C GLY A 48 -4.65 -15.21 1.16
N LEU A 49 -3.68 -14.30 1.02
CA LEU A 49 -2.76 -13.93 2.10
C LEU A 49 -3.51 -13.42 3.34
N ALA A 50 -4.44 -12.48 3.16
CA ALA A 50 -5.27 -11.94 4.23
C ALA A 50 -6.10 -13.04 4.93
N THR A 51 -6.68 -13.97 4.16
CA THR A 51 -7.42 -15.11 4.70
C THR A 51 -6.53 -15.98 5.57
N SER A 52 -5.31 -16.29 5.13
CA SER A 52 -4.36 -17.10 5.91
C SER A 52 -3.92 -16.39 7.19
N LEU A 53 -3.51 -15.12 7.09
CA LEU A 53 -3.07 -14.29 8.22
C LEU A 53 -4.19 -14.03 9.24
N SER A 54 -5.47 -14.09 8.84
CA SER A 54 -6.59 -13.89 9.76
C SER A 54 -6.66 -14.95 10.87
N TRP A 55 -6.16 -16.16 10.61
CA TRP A 55 -6.10 -17.22 11.61
C TRP A 55 -5.02 -16.94 12.65
N PHE A 56 -3.88 -16.40 12.24
CA PHE A 56 -2.84 -15.94 13.15
C PHE A 56 -3.34 -14.78 14.02
N VAL A 57 -3.95 -13.76 13.41
CA VAL A 57 -4.53 -12.61 14.13
C VAL A 57 -5.60 -13.03 15.14
N ALA A 58 -6.52 -13.92 14.74
CA ALA A 58 -7.54 -14.46 15.63
C ALA A 58 -6.89 -15.20 16.81
N ARG A 59 -5.83 -15.97 16.55
CA ARG A 59 -5.12 -16.72 17.59
C ARG A 59 -4.33 -15.84 18.54
N ILE A 60 -3.76 -14.71 18.11
CA ILE A 60 -3.14 -13.76 19.05
C ILE A 60 -4.18 -13.28 20.08
N ARG A 61 -5.40 -13.00 19.63
CA ARG A 61 -6.49 -12.51 20.51
C ARG A 61 -7.04 -13.60 21.44
N SER A 62 -7.04 -14.85 21.02
CA SER A 62 -7.48 -15.98 21.85
C SER A 62 -6.84 -17.29 21.38
N GLU A 63 -6.44 -18.18 22.31
CA GLU A 63 -5.70 -19.41 21.98
C GLU A 63 -6.38 -20.28 20.90
N SER A 64 -7.72 -20.34 20.93
CA SER A 64 -8.57 -21.09 19.99
C SER A 64 -9.28 -20.20 18.95
N GLY A 65 -8.82 -18.95 18.79
CA GLY A 65 -9.37 -18.00 17.83
C GLY A 65 -9.44 -18.56 16.42
N SER A 66 -10.57 -18.36 15.76
CA SER A 66 -10.81 -18.80 14.38
C SER A 66 -10.79 -17.61 13.44
N GLY A 67 -9.94 -17.69 12.42
CA GLY A 67 -9.88 -16.69 11.35
C GLY A 67 -11.02 -16.83 10.35
N SER A 68 -10.97 -16.01 9.32
CA SER A 68 -11.89 -16.09 8.18
C SER A 68 -11.60 -17.38 7.39
N PRO A 69 -12.60 -18.23 7.13
CA PRO A 69 -12.41 -19.40 6.27
C PRO A 69 -12.29 -18.96 4.81
N ILE A 70 -11.69 -19.82 3.98
CA ILE A 70 -11.75 -19.65 2.51
C ILE A 70 -13.23 -19.68 2.08
N PRO A 71 -13.76 -18.65 1.40
CA PRO A 71 -15.13 -18.68 0.89
C PRO A 71 -15.33 -19.81 -0.14
N GLU A 72 -16.46 -20.53 -0.08
CA GLU A 72 -16.71 -21.61 -1.07
C GLU A 72 -16.81 -21.09 -2.51
N LEU A 73 -17.24 -19.84 -2.67
CA LEU A 73 -17.37 -19.19 -3.98
C LEU A 73 -16.01 -18.97 -4.66
N VAL A 74 -14.91 -18.85 -3.91
CA VAL A 74 -13.57 -18.64 -4.49
C VAL A 74 -12.84 -19.94 -4.78
N ILE A 75 -13.42 -21.11 -4.49
CA ILE A 75 -12.83 -22.39 -4.88
C ILE A 75 -12.91 -22.50 -6.41
N LYS A 76 -11.78 -22.82 -7.09
CA LYS A 76 -11.71 -22.94 -8.55
C LYS A 76 -12.84 -23.85 -9.07
N ASN A 77 -13.41 -23.48 -10.22
CA ASN A 77 -14.51 -24.24 -10.81
C ASN A 77 -14.03 -25.65 -11.20
N GLY A 78 -14.91 -26.64 -11.05
CA GLY A 78 -14.59 -28.04 -11.37
C GLY A 78 -13.87 -28.82 -10.26
N VAL A 79 -13.39 -28.16 -9.19
CA VAL A 79 -12.75 -28.84 -8.05
C VAL A 79 -13.58 -28.77 -6.76
N ASN A 80 -13.30 -29.69 -5.84
CA ASN A 80 -14.06 -29.87 -4.59
C ASN A 80 -13.46 -29.16 -3.38
N SER A 81 -12.21 -28.72 -3.43
CA SER A 81 -11.53 -28.07 -2.31
C SER A 81 -10.38 -27.18 -2.75
N ALA A 82 -10.10 -26.16 -1.94
CA ALA A 82 -8.97 -25.26 -2.06
C ALA A 82 -8.16 -25.26 -0.77
N ALA A 83 -6.88 -24.88 -0.89
CA ALA A 83 -6.01 -24.65 0.24
C ALA A 83 -5.10 -23.44 0.02
N ILE A 84 -4.62 -22.92 1.13
CA ILE A 84 -3.69 -21.82 1.21
C ILE A 84 -2.58 -22.22 2.18
N ASP A 85 -1.35 -22.24 1.70
CA ASP A 85 -0.16 -22.47 2.51
C ASP A 85 0.62 -21.17 2.65
N ILE A 86 1.17 -20.93 3.83
CA ILE A 86 2.00 -19.75 4.08
C ILE A 86 3.17 -20.14 4.96
N ASN A 87 4.33 -19.53 4.68
CA ASN A 87 5.53 -19.66 5.48
C ASN A 87 5.97 -18.28 5.98
N VAL A 88 5.98 -18.10 7.30
CA VAL A 88 6.29 -16.83 7.96
C VAL A 88 7.57 -16.96 8.74
N PHE A 89 8.47 -16.00 8.58
CA PHE A 89 9.68 -15.85 9.36
C PHE A 89 9.49 -14.77 10.43
N GLU A 90 9.84 -15.08 11.68
CA GLU A 90 9.86 -14.10 12.76
C GLU A 90 11.28 -13.73 13.18
N HIS A 91 11.55 -12.43 13.22
CA HIS A 91 12.83 -11.88 13.67
C HIS A 91 12.87 -11.90 15.20
N ARG A 92 13.39 -12.96 15.81
CA ARG A 92 13.58 -13.01 17.27
C ARG A 92 14.69 -12.04 17.69
N TYR A 93 14.45 -11.26 18.74
CA TYR A 93 15.48 -10.44 19.38
C TYR A 93 16.35 -11.31 20.31
N GLY A 94 17.63 -11.41 20.02
CA GLY A 94 18.66 -12.11 20.81
C GLY A 94 19.93 -12.29 19.96
N PRO A 95 21.14 -12.42 20.56
CA PRO A 95 22.32 -12.73 19.78
C PRO A 95 22.08 -14.06 19.07
N ILE A 96 22.14 -14.04 17.74
CA ILE A 96 22.38 -15.24 16.96
C ILE A 96 23.84 -15.58 17.26
N GLU A 97 24.08 -16.59 18.07
CA GLU A 97 25.44 -17.12 18.20
C GLU A 97 25.88 -17.54 16.79
N ASP A 98 26.96 -16.91 16.32
CA ASP A 98 27.52 -17.13 14.99
C ASP A 98 27.64 -18.64 14.69
N GLY A 99 26.81 -19.15 13.78
CA GLY A 99 27.07 -20.42 13.10
C GLY A 99 25.99 -21.51 13.15
N ASP A 100 24.92 -21.40 13.93
CA ASP A 100 23.90 -22.46 13.94
C ASP A 100 22.89 -22.29 12.79
N ALA A 101 23.14 -23.00 11.70
CA ALA A 101 22.19 -23.18 10.60
C ALA A 101 20.85 -23.80 11.08
N GLU A 102 20.83 -24.46 12.25
CA GLU A 102 19.64 -25.04 12.87
C GLU A 102 18.75 -23.99 13.57
N ALA A 103 19.31 -22.85 14.01
CA ALA A 103 18.53 -21.76 14.61
C ALA A 103 17.65 -21.02 13.58
N TYR A 104 17.95 -21.14 12.28
CA TYR A 104 17.13 -20.56 11.22
C TYR A 104 15.75 -21.22 11.13
N ASP A 105 15.62 -22.53 11.38
CA ASP A 105 14.37 -23.27 11.22
C ASP A 105 13.36 -22.95 12.34
N GLU A 106 13.83 -22.64 13.56
CA GLU A 106 12.95 -22.26 14.69
C GLU A 106 12.19 -20.94 14.50
N ASN A 107 12.65 -20.09 13.58
CA ASN A 107 12.01 -18.82 13.28
C ASN A 107 10.97 -18.94 12.15
N TYR A 108 10.85 -20.10 11.53
CA TYR A 108 9.83 -20.37 10.51
C TYR A 108 8.57 -20.97 11.11
N PHE A 109 7.45 -20.38 10.74
CA PHE A 109 6.11 -20.78 11.14
C PHE A 109 5.29 -21.00 9.88
N SER A 110 4.99 -22.27 9.59
CA SER A 110 4.17 -22.66 8.45
C SER A 110 2.79 -23.13 8.88
N TRP A 111 1.76 -22.77 8.10
CA TRP A 111 0.42 -23.28 8.32
C TRP A 111 -0.39 -23.35 7.01
N ARG A 112 -1.40 -24.23 7.02
CA ARG A 112 -2.33 -24.46 5.92
C ARG A 112 -3.76 -24.17 6.35
N ILE A 113 -4.47 -23.38 5.55
CA ILE A 113 -5.93 -23.25 5.62
C ILE A 113 -6.54 -24.03 4.47
N ALA A 114 -7.47 -24.94 4.74
CA ALA A 114 -8.18 -25.70 3.72
C ALA A 114 -9.70 -25.50 3.82
N LYS A 115 -10.38 -25.55 2.67
CA LYS A 115 -11.84 -25.56 2.60
C LYS A 115 -12.30 -26.53 1.53
N SER A 116 -13.30 -27.33 1.88
CA SER A 116 -14.04 -28.18 0.95
C SER A 116 -15.42 -27.60 0.68
N ARG A 117 -15.94 -27.78 -0.53
CA ARG A 117 -17.33 -27.49 -0.87
C ARG A 117 -18.25 -28.35 0.00
N LYS A 118 -19.37 -27.76 0.44
CA LYS A 118 -20.34 -28.46 1.27
C LYS A 118 -20.82 -29.75 0.58
N GLY A 119 -20.78 -30.87 1.33
CA GLY A 119 -21.20 -32.19 0.83
C GLY A 119 -20.21 -32.87 -0.13
N ARG A 120 -19.00 -32.32 -0.32
CA ARG A 120 -17.95 -32.92 -1.15
C ARG A 120 -16.75 -33.35 -0.30
N LYS A 121 -16.05 -34.40 -0.74
CA LYS A 121 -14.80 -34.84 -0.12
C LYS A 121 -13.65 -33.92 -0.56
N GLY A 122 -13.00 -33.28 0.40
CA GLY A 122 -11.81 -32.46 0.15
C GLY A 122 -10.53 -33.27 0.01
N THR A 123 -9.56 -32.69 -0.67
CA THR A 123 -8.19 -33.20 -0.81
C THR A 123 -7.23 -32.63 0.23
N PHE A 124 -7.54 -31.47 0.82
CA PHE A 124 -6.68 -30.76 1.76
C PHE A 124 -7.26 -30.77 3.18
N LYS A 125 -6.38 -30.67 4.17
CA LYS A 125 -6.73 -30.47 5.59
C LYS A 125 -6.05 -29.22 6.11
N SER A 126 -6.71 -28.52 7.02
CA SER A 126 -6.12 -27.36 7.70
C SER A 126 -5.11 -27.83 8.75
N GLU A 127 -3.96 -27.17 8.81
CA GLU A 127 -2.88 -27.44 9.75
C GLU A 127 -2.45 -26.10 10.34
N LEU A 128 -2.77 -25.86 11.63
CA LEU A 128 -2.64 -24.55 12.28
C LEU A 128 -1.56 -24.50 13.36
N SER A 129 -0.71 -25.52 13.45
CA SER A 129 0.34 -25.62 14.49
C SER A 129 1.29 -24.42 14.43
N GLY A 130 1.79 -24.05 13.24
CA GLY A 130 2.67 -22.89 13.08
C GLY A 130 2.01 -21.57 13.45
N ALA A 131 0.79 -21.31 12.98
CA ALA A 131 0.02 -20.12 13.38
C ALA A 131 -0.22 -20.05 14.90
N SER A 132 -0.49 -21.20 15.53
CA SER A 132 -0.72 -21.30 16.97
C SER A 132 0.56 -21.04 17.77
N ALA A 133 1.69 -21.60 17.32
CA ALA A 133 3.00 -21.42 17.94
C ALA A 133 3.50 -19.97 17.83
N LEU A 134 3.33 -19.33 16.67
CA LEU A 134 3.69 -17.92 16.50
C LEU A 134 2.77 -17.02 17.35
N ALA A 135 1.47 -17.29 17.40
CA ALA A 135 0.55 -16.54 18.24
C ALA A 135 0.85 -16.71 19.75
N GLU A 136 1.22 -17.93 20.17
CA GLU A 136 1.70 -18.23 21.52
C GLU A 136 2.94 -17.40 21.88
N HIS A 137 3.89 -17.25 20.96
CA HIS A 137 5.07 -16.41 21.15
C HIS A 137 4.68 -14.96 21.52
N TYR A 138 3.78 -14.33 20.76
CA TYR A 138 3.32 -12.96 21.08
C TYR A 138 2.46 -12.88 22.33
N ARG A 139 1.57 -13.86 22.58
CA ARG A 139 0.78 -13.91 23.82
C ARG A 139 1.69 -14.00 25.06
N LYS A 140 2.74 -14.82 25.02
CA LYS A 140 3.72 -14.92 26.13
C LYS A 140 4.43 -13.58 26.38
N ARG A 141 4.79 -12.86 25.32
CA ARG A 141 5.41 -11.53 25.43
C ARG A 141 4.47 -10.53 26.09
N ILE A 142 3.22 -10.41 25.62
CA ILE A 142 2.24 -9.49 26.22
C ILE A 142 1.94 -9.89 27.68
N SER A 143 1.82 -11.19 27.99
CA SER A 143 1.58 -11.65 29.36
C SER A 143 2.72 -11.31 30.33
N THR A 144 3.93 -11.08 29.82
CA THR A 144 5.11 -10.71 30.61
C THR A 144 5.29 -9.18 30.67
N ASP A 145 4.96 -8.50 29.58
CA ASP A 145 5.06 -7.06 29.40
C ASP A 145 3.84 -6.57 28.60
N ASP A 146 2.90 -5.91 29.27
CA ASP A 146 1.67 -5.33 28.67
C ASP A 146 1.97 -4.27 27.59
N SER A 147 3.23 -3.86 27.46
CA SER A 147 3.71 -2.91 26.47
C SER A 147 4.63 -3.52 25.40
N ALA A 148 4.71 -4.86 25.36
CA ALA A 148 5.48 -5.61 24.37
C ALA A 148 4.94 -5.37 22.96
N SER A 149 5.82 -4.98 22.03
CA SER A 149 5.49 -4.75 20.61
C SER A 149 4.74 -5.90 19.94
N LEU A 150 3.78 -5.55 19.08
CA LEU A 150 3.01 -6.49 18.28
C LEU A 150 3.10 -6.17 16.79
N PRO A 151 3.18 -7.20 15.92
CA PRO A 151 3.33 -6.99 14.49
C PRO A 151 2.02 -6.51 13.89
N LEU A 152 2.07 -5.43 13.11
CA LEU A 152 0.95 -4.97 12.32
C LEU A 152 0.57 -6.05 11.29
N ILE A 153 -0.71 -6.40 11.19
CA ILE A 153 -1.24 -7.19 10.09
C ILE A 153 -2.45 -6.45 9.54
N ALA A 154 -2.37 -5.94 8.31
CA ALA A 154 -3.46 -5.16 7.72
C ALA A 154 -3.66 -5.45 6.24
N PHE A 155 -4.92 -5.46 5.80
CA PHE A 155 -5.34 -5.57 4.41
C PHE A 155 -6.28 -4.43 4.04
N TYR A 156 -5.86 -3.63 3.06
CA TYR A 156 -6.61 -2.52 2.52
C TYR A 156 -7.12 -2.88 1.12
N SER A 157 -8.42 -3.15 1.01
CA SER A 157 -9.10 -3.45 -0.25
C SER A 157 -9.31 -2.19 -1.11
N THR A 158 -9.85 -2.38 -2.32
CA THR A 158 -10.33 -1.31 -3.21
C THR A 158 -11.46 -0.50 -2.57
N GLU A 159 -12.28 -1.09 -1.70
CA GLU A 159 -13.39 -0.44 -0.99
C GLU A 159 -12.95 0.53 0.13
N ARG A 160 -11.68 0.96 0.17
CA ARG A 160 -11.13 1.86 1.21
C ARG A 160 -11.50 3.34 1.07
N VAL A 161 -12.48 3.65 0.22
CA VAL A 161 -12.90 5.02 -0.10
C VAL A 161 -13.59 5.65 1.12
N VAL A 162 -13.09 6.78 1.61
CA VAL A 162 -13.76 7.53 2.68
C VAL A 162 -14.93 8.31 2.08
N ILE A 163 -16.14 7.77 2.22
CA ILE A 163 -17.37 8.37 1.67
C ILE A 163 -17.87 9.51 2.57
N GLU A 164 -17.94 9.26 3.88
CA GLU A 164 -18.34 10.26 4.87
C GLU A 164 -17.46 10.17 6.13
N ILE A 165 -17.28 11.31 6.82
CA ILE A 165 -16.63 11.38 8.12
C ILE A 165 -17.74 11.39 9.18
N PRO A 166 -18.13 10.23 9.74
CA PRO A 166 -19.20 10.19 10.73
C PRO A 166 -18.74 10.85 12.04
N LEU A 167 -19.35 12.00 12.36
CA LEU A 167 -19.04 12.78 13.55
C LEU A 167 -19.77 12.30 14.83
N LYS A 168 -20.76 11.41 14.69
CA LYS A 168 -21.58 10.93 15.81
C LYS A 168 -21.05 9.60 16.35
N ILE A 169 -20.61 9.62 17.61
CA ILE A 169 -20.18 8.42 18.34
C ILE A 169 -21.43 7.68 18.79
N ARG A 170 -21.68 6.50 18.21
CA ARG A 170 -22.78 5.61 18.62
C ARG A 170 -22.36 4.56 19.65
N THR A 171 -21.06 4.33 19.81
CA THR A 171 -20.45 3.25 20.61
C THR A 171 -19.13 3.73 21.20
N LYS A 172 -18.86 3.46 22.49
CA LYS A 172 -17.52 3.68 23.05
C LYS A 172 -16.58 2.60 22.50
N HIS A 173 -15.55 3.03 21.78
CA HIS A 173 -14.47 2.15 21.35
C HIS A 173 -13.35 2.17 22.39
N SER A 174 -12.75 1.01 22.68
CA SER A 174 -11.48 0.95 23.38
C SER A 174 -10.34 1.12 22.37
N PHE A 175 -9.19 1.60 22.87
CA PHE A 175 -7.96 1.72 22.08
C PHE A 175 -6.82 1.00 22.80
N LEU A 176 -7.08 -0.25 23.18
CA LEU A 176 -6.09 -1.16 23.74
C LEU A 176 -5.13 -1.64 22.64
N GLN A 177 -3.97 -2.15 23.04
CA GLN A 177 -2.93 -2.60 22.12
C GLN A 177 -3.46 -3.62 21.07
N LEU A 178 -4.27 -4.59 21.51
CA LEU A 178 -4.87 -5.61 20.64
C LEU A 178 -5.97 -5.06 19.71
N ASP A 179 -6.53 -3.88 19.99
CA ASP A 179 -7.52 -3.23 19.12
C ASP A 179 -6.89 -2.76 17.79
N GLY A 180 -5.56 -2.76 17.70
CA GLY A 180 -4.84 -2.63 16.44
C GLY A 180 -5.20 -3.71 15.40
N TYR A 181 -5.67 -4.89 15.83
CA TYR A 181 -6.11 -5.97 14.97
C TYR A 181 -7.59 -5.91 14.58
N ASP A 182 -8.39 -5.03 15.19
CA ASP A 182 -9.79 -4.93 14.86
C ASP A 182 -9.99 -4.51 13.40
N ASN A 183 -10.84 -5.27 12.70
CA ASN A 183 -11.16 -5.11 11.28
C ASN A 183 -9.92 -5.04 10.36
N ALA A 184 -8.74 -5.47 10.81
CA ALA A 184 -7.50 -5.26 10.07
C ALA A 184 -7.45 -6.02 8.74
N LEU A 185 -8.22 -7.12 8.62
CA LEU A 185 -8.22 -8.00 7.45
C LEU A 185 -9.58 -8.12 6.73
N ASN A 186 -10.61 -7.41 7.18
CA ASN A 186 -11.99 -7.69 6.74
C ASN A 186 -12.52 -6.80 5.61
N GLN A 187 -12.13 -5.52 5.49
CA GLN A 187 -12.24 -4.66 4.29
C GLN A 187 -12.16 -3.17 4.67
N GLY A 188 -11.18 -2.45 4.10
CA GLY A 188 -11.15 -1.00 4.05
C GLY A 188 -10.51 -0.28 5.25
N VAL A 189 -10.42 1.04 5.13
CA VAL A 189 -9.93 1.95 6.18
C VAL A 189 -11.12 2.41 7.03
N ASP A 190 -11.09 2.15 8.34
CA ASP A 190 -12.08 2.67 9.27
C ASP A 190 -11.72 4.09 9.70
N PHE A 191 -12.05 5.07 8.84
CA PHE A 191 -11.76 6.48 9.10
C PHE A 191 -12.46 6.98 10.36
N ARG A 192 -13.59 6.37 10.74
CA ARG A 192 -14.31 6.73 11.96
C ARG A 192 -13.48 6.39 13.20
N ARG A 193 -12.97 5.16 13.29
CA ARG A 193 -12.07 4.76 14.39
C ARG A 193 -10.80 5.60 14.41
N PHE A 194 -10.25 5.94 13.25
CA PHE A 194 -9.12 6.86 13.16
C PHE A 194 -9.44 8.23 13.76
N PHE A 195 -10.57 8.84 13.36
CA PHE A 195 -11.01 10.14 13.88
C PHE A 195 -11.27 10.10 15.40
N GLU A 196 -11.97 9.07 15.88
CA GLU A 196 -12.28 8.91 17.31
C GLU A 196 -11.01 8.74 18.14
N TRP A 197 -10.07 7.90 17.68
CA TRP A 197 -8.75 7.71 18.32
C TRP A 197 -7.94 9.00 18.33
N PHE A 198 -7.84 9.67 17.17
CA PHE A 198 -7.05 10.89 17.03
C PHE A 198 -7.55 11.97 17.98
N ARG A 199 -8.87 12.11 18.06
CA ARG A 199 -9.50 13.06 18.99
C ARG A 199 -9.19 12.72 20.44
N GLU A 200 -9.33 11.46 20.86
CA GLU A 200 -9.05 11.05 22.24
C GLU A 200 -7.59 11.33 22.63
N ARG A 201 -6.64 11.00 21.74
CA ARG A 201 -5.21 11.28 21.98
C ARG A 201 -4.93 12.78 22.03
N GLU A 202 -5.54 13.56 21.14
CA GLU A 202 -5.38 15.01 21.13
C GLU A 202 -6.05 15.69 22.35
N ASP A 203 -7.19 15.19 22.83
CA ASP A 203 -7.81 15.65 24.07
C ASP A 203 -6.86 15.37 25.25
N THR A 204 -6.27 14.16 25.32
CA THR A 204 -5.26 13.80 26.32
C THR A 204 -4.00 14.69 26.25
N GLU A 205 -3.50 14.97 25.04
CA GLU A 205 -2.37 15.89 24.79
C GLU A 205 -2.70 17.33 25.24
N ASN A 206 -3.93 17.80 25.02
CA ASN A 206 -4.38 19.13 25.43
C ASN A 206 -4.67 19.24 26.93
N GLU A 207 -5.07 18.16 27.58
CA GLU A 207 -5.26 18.11 29.04
C GLU A 207 -3.92 18.06 29.79
N SER A 208 -2.93 17.35 29.22
CA SER A 208 -1.58 17.23 29.79
C SER A 208 -0.63 18.38 29.41
N GLY A 209 -0.96 19.13 28.35
CA GLY A 209 -0.17 20.24 27.82
C GLY A 209 -0.91 21.59 27.79
N LEU A 210 -0.33 22.56 27.09
CA LEU A 210 -0.98 23.85 26.78
C LEU A 210 -1.71 23.76 25.43
N SER A 211 -3.03 23.95 25.43
CA SER A 211 -3.82 23.93 24.20
C SER A 211 -3.39 24.99 23.18
N ASP A 212 -3.56 24.68 21.89
CA ASP A 212 -3.23 25.60 20.79
C ASP A 212 -3.96 26.96 20.90
N ASP A 213 -5.23 26.94 21.30
CA ASP A 213 -6.02 28.16 21.48
C ASP A 213 -5.45 29.04 22.62
N VAL A 214 -4.98 28.44 23.72
CA VAL A 214 -4.33 29.16 24.82
C VAL A 214 -2.99 29.75 24.37
N LEU A 215 -2.21 29.01 23.57
CA LEU A 215 -0.94 29.51 23.04
C LEU A 215 -1.12 30.65 22.04
N GLU A 216 -2.15 30.62 21.20
CA GLU A 216 -2.47 31.75 20.32
C GLU A 216 -2.81 33.01 21.13
N HIS A 217 -3.60 32.88 22.20
CA HIS A 217 -3.88 34.00 23.10
C HIS A 217 -2.61 34.49 23.81
N LEU A 218 -1.79 33.59 24.35
CA LEU A 218 -0.54 33.93 25.02
C LEU A 218 0.46 34.59 24.07
N LYS A 219 0.49 34.20 22.80
CA LYS A 219 1.34 34.83 21.77
C LYS A 219 1.01 36.31 21.58
N THR A 220 -0.26 36.70 21.70
CA THR A 220 -0.66 38.13 21.60
C THR A 220 -0.21 38.96 22.80
N VAL A 221 0.00 38.33 23.96
CA VAL A 221 0.37 38.99 25.22
C VAL A 221 1.88 38.95 25.48
N LEU A 222 2.54 37.84 25.15
CA LEU A 222 3.95 37.54 25.47
C LEU A 222 4.90 37.73 24.29
N ALA A 223 4.46 38.35 23.19
CA ALA A 223 5.24 38.49 21.95
C ALA A 223 6.62 39.16 22.12
N GLN A 224 6.87 39.88 23.21
CA GLN A 224 8.12 40.61 23.46
C GLN A 224 9.14 39.86 24.34
N ASP A 225 8.80 38.67 24.84
CA ASP A 225 9.70 37.86 25.67
C ASP A 225 10.04 36.53 24.98
N GLU A 226 11.12 36.55 24.19
CA GLU A 226 11.61 35.37 23.46
C GLU A 226 12.05 34.24 24.38
N GLU A 227 12.56 34.54 25.59
CA GLU A 227 13.03 33.51 26.53
C GLU A 227 11.84 32.73 27.10
N THR A 228 10.79 33.44 27.52
CA THR A 228 9.54 32.83 27.99
C THR A 228 8.86 32.05 26.87
N TRP A 229 8.89 32.56 25.63
CA TRP A 229 8.33 31.85 24.47
C TRP A 229 9.08 30.56 24.13
N ASN A 230 10.42 30.54 24.26
CA ASN A 230 11.22 29.34 24.06
C ASN A 230 10.94 28.29 25.15
N LYS A 231 10.83 28.69 26.43
CA LYS A 231 10.44 27.77 27.52
C LYS A 231 9.03 27.20 27.31
N LEU A 232 8.07 28.03 26.87
CA LEU A 232 6.72 27.56 26.53
C LEU A 232 6.72 26.57 25.37
N ARG A 233 7.59 26.77 24.36
CA ARG A 233 7.76 25.81 23.26
C ARG A 233 8.37 24.49 23.72
N GLU A 234 9.37 24.52 24.58
CA GLU A 234 9.99 23.32 25.16
C GLU A 234 8.99 22.53 26.00
N LEU A 235 8.23 23.21 26.88
CA LEU A 235 7.17 22.60 27.67
C LEU A 235 6.11 21.95 26.78
N LYS A 236 5.65 22.65 25.74
CA LYS A 236 4.71 22.10 24.76
C LYS A 236 5.28 20.90 24.00
N ALA A 237 6.56 20.95 23.63
CA ALA A 237 7.21 19.84 22.93
C ALA A 237 7.29 18.60 23.83
N SER A 238 7.54 18.79 25.13
CA SER A 238 7.61 17.71 26.12
C SER A 238 6.25 17.08 26.46
N SER A 239 5.15 17.80 26.26
CA SER A 239 3.79 17.30 26.50
C SER A 239 3.15 16.60 25.29
N LYS A 240 3.86 16.49 24.16
CA LYS A 240 3.31 15.87 22.95
C LYS A 240 3.11 14.37 23.13
N ASP A 241 1.94 13.90 22.71
CA ASP A 241 1.66 12.47 22.66
C ASP A 241 2.51 11.83 21.54
N ARG A 242 3.29 10.82 21.90
CA ARG A 242 4.21 10.13 20.98
C ARG A 242 3.46 9.44 19.84
N GLN A 243 2.32 8.84 20.13
CA GLN A 243 1.51 8.13 19.14
C GLN A 243 0.86 9.11 18.16
N LEU A 244 0.34 10.22 18.67
CA LEU A 244 -0.26 11.28 17.87
C LEU A 244 0.78 11.97 16.97
N THR A 245 1.98 12.22 17.51
CA THR A 245 3.11 12.78 16.77
C THR A 245 3.58 11.85 15.66
N ALA A 246 3.60 10.53 15.90
CA ALA A 246 3.93 9.52 14.89
C ALA A 246 2.93 9.58 13.72
N VAL A 247 1.63 9.63 14.02
CA VAL A 247 0.58 9.74 13.00
C VAL A 247 0.67 11.03 12.20
N ARG A 248 0.84 12.18 12.86
CA ARG A 248 1.03 13.48 12.19
C ARG A 248 2.25 13.43 11.27
N SER A 249 3.40 12.96 11.76
CA SER A 249 4.64 12.82 10.98
C SER A 249 4.47 11.92 9.75
N ALA A 250 3.75 10.80 9.89
CA ALA A 250 3.48 9.91 8.77
C ALA A 250 2.66 10.61 7.67
N ILE A 251 1.60 11.32 8.04
CA ILE A 251 0.74 12.04 7.08
C ILE A 251 1.52 13.15 6.37
N GLU A 252 2.27 13.97 7.10
CA GLU A 252 3.06 15.08 6.53
C GLU A 252 4.11 14.59 5.52
N ARG A 253 4.70 13.41 5.76
CA ARG A 253 5.68 12.79 4.86
C ARG A 253 5.08 12.31 3.54
N PHE A 254 3.87 11.75 3.58
CA PHE A 254 3.17 11.28 2.38
C PHE A 254 2.50 12.41 1.59
N MET A 255 2.11 13.48 2.28
CA MET A 255 1.37 14.60 1.72
C MET A 255 2.15 15.91 1.94
N PRO A 256 3.22 16.18 1.18
CA PRO A 256 3.98 17.42 1.32
C PRO A 256 3.09 18.65 1.13
N GLY A 257 3.23 19.62 2.05
CA GLY A 257 2.39 20.81 2.10
C GLY A 257 1.12 20.65 2.92
N PHE A 258 0.82 19.43 3.41
CA PHE A 258 -0.22 19.18 4.40
C PHE A 258 0.43 19.07 5.77
N THR A 259 0.01 19.91 6.71
CA THR A 259 0.57 19.97 8.06
C THR A 259 -0.53 20.22 9.09
N ASN A 260 -0.18 20.15 10.38
CA ASN A 260 -1.04 20.61 11.46
C ASN A 260 -2.44 19.95 11.47
N LEU A 261 -2.47 18.63 11.26
CA LEU A 261 -3.68 17.84 11.43
C LEU A 261 -4.16 17.94 12.88
N ARG A 262 -5.41 18.36 13.06
CA ARG A 262 -6.01 18.63 14.38
C ARG A 262 -7.52 18.47 14.37
N VAL A 263 -8.12 18.32 15.54
CA VAL A 263 -9.58 18.38 15.68
C VAL A 263 -10.01 19.82 16.02
N ARG A 264 -11.06 20.32 15.38
CA ARG A 264 -11.70 21.59 15.72
C ARG A 264 -13.05 21.31 16.34
N ARG A 265 -13.32 21.90 17.51
CA ARG A 265 -14.57 21.69 18.27
C ARG A 265 -15.64 22.75 17.98
N LYS A 266 -15.24 23.96 17.61
CA LYS A 266 -16.11 25.10 17.30
C LYS A 266 -15.93 25.57 15.85
N PRO A 267 -17.00 26.03 15.16
CA PRO A 267 -18.41 26.04 15.57
C PRO A 267 -19.07 24.65 15.54
N ARG A 268 -18.48 23.68 14.81
CA ARG A 268 -18.88 22.26 14.80
C ARG A 268 -17.66 21.36 14.93
N LEU A 269 -17.85 20.16 15.47
CA LEU A 269 -16.80 19.15 15.56
C LEU A 269 -16.38 18.69 14.16
N HIS A 270 -15.11 18.83 13.80
CA HIS A 270 -14.55 18.33 12.55
C HIS A 270 -13.03 18.17 12.65
N MET A 271 -12.44 17.46 11.69
CA MET A 271 -10.99 17.36 11.54
C MET A 271 -10.51 18.44 10.57
N SER A 272 -9.42 19.11 10.89
CA SER A 272 -8.82 20.17 10.06
C SER A 272 -7.37 19.86 9.76
N ILE A 273 -6.91 20.28 8.59
CA ILE A 273 -5.51 20.17 8.16
C ILE A 273 -5.11 21.44 7.41
N ASP A 274 -3.87 21.89 7.60
CA ASP A 274 -3.35 23.04 6.88
C ASP A 274 -2.73 22.55 5.56
N LYS A 275 -3.20 23.08 4.43
CA LYS A 275 -2.73 22.75 3.08
C LYS A 275 -2.14 24.02 2.45
N ASN A 276 -0.83 24.02 2.21
CA ASN A 276 -0.07 25.16 1.66
C ASN A 276 -0.28 26.47 2.44
N GLY A 277 -0.44 26.39 3.77
CA GLY A 277 -0.63 27.55 4.65
C GLY A 277 -2.08 27.94 4.90
N GLU A 278 -3.06 27.32 4.24
CA GLU A 278 -4.49 27.55 4.47
C GLU A 278 -5.14 26.37 5.21
N THR A 279 -6.01 26.64 6.17
CA THR A 279 -6.71 25.58 6.93
C THR A 279 -7.96 25.10 6.20
N PHE A 280 -8.07 23.79 6.01
CA PHE A 280 -9.24 23.13 5.43
C PHE A 280 -9.88 22.16 6.42
N ASP A 281 -11.20 22.02 6.37
CA ASP A 281 -11.89 20.83 6.89
C ASP A 281 -11.46 19.64 6.03
N VAL A 282 -11.12 18.50 6.64
CA VAL A 282 -10.77 17.27 5.90
C VAL A 282 -11.87 16.88 4.91
N ALA A 283 -13.13 17.21 5.19
CA ALA A 283 -14.24 17.00 4.27
C ALA A 283 -14.11 17.79 2.95
N GLN A 284 -13.34 18.87 2.91
CA GLN A 284 -13.08 19.69 1.71
C GLN A 284 -11.94 19.17 0.83
N LEU A 285 -11.17 18.19 1.31
CA LEU A 285 -10.10 17.58 0.53
C LEU A 285 -10.64 16.80 -0.67
N SER A 286 -9.82 16.66 -1.71
CA SER A 286 -10.14 15.78 -2.84
C SER A 286 -10.28 14.33 -2.39
N GLN A 287 -10.99 13.50 -3.17
CA GLN A 287 -11.19 12.11 -2.78
C GLN A 287 -9.88 11.32 -2.68
N GLY A 288 -8.91 11.63 -3.54
CA GLY A 288 -7.56 11.07 -3.48
C GLY A 288 -6.81 11.48 -2.22
N GLU A 289 -6.89 12.75 -1.83
CA GLU A 289 -6.31 13.28 -0.59
C GLU A 289 -6.89 12.57 0.65
N LYS A 290 -8.21 12.45 0.74
CA LYS A 290 -8.87 11.76 1.86
C LYS A 290 -8.48 10.30 1.94
N SER A 291 -8.49 9.60 0.81
CA SER A 291 -8.17 8.17 0.75
C SER A 291 -6.73 7.90 1.15
N LEU A 292 -5.78 8.73 0.69
CA LEU A 292 -4.38 8.63 1.08
C LEU A 292 -4.18 8.93 2.57
N MET A 293 -4.75 10.04 3.05
CA MET A 293 -4.64 10.43 4.46
C MET A 293 -5.22 9.35 5.39
N ALA A 294 -6.36 8.76 5.01
CA ALA A 294 -7.01 7.70 5.76
C ALA A 294 -6.14 6.43 5.81
N LEU A 295 -5.63 5.98 4.65
CA LEU A 295 -4.77 4.81 4.56
C LEU A 295 -3.51 4.96 5.43
N ILE A 296 -2.79 6.08 5.27
CA ILE A 296 -1.55 6.33 6.02
C ILE A 296 -1.85 6.56 7.51
N GLY A 297 -2.92 7.28 7.81
CA GLY A 297 -3.39 7.51 9.17
C GLY A 297 -3.75 6.21 9.91
N ASP A 298 -4.42 5.26 9.25
CA ASP A 298 -4.77 3.98 9.87
C ASP A 298 -3.55 3.07 10.07
N ILE A 299 -2.64 2.97 9.10
CA ILE A 299 -1.38 2.23 9.26
C ILE A 299 -0.59 2.80 10.45
N ALA A 300 -0.36 4.11 10.46
CA ALA A 300 0.41 4.77 11.51
C ALA A 300 -0.27 4.64 12.88
N ARG A 301 -1.61 4.78 12.94
CA ARG A 301 -2.38 4.59 14.17
C ARG A 301 -2.24 3.18 14.71
N ARG A 302 -2.40 2.15 13.87
CA ARG A 302 -2.29 0.75 14.31
C ARG A 302 -0.89 0.47 14.85
N LEU A 303 0.16 0.88 14.14
CA LEU A 303 1.53 0.77 14.63
C LEU A 303 1.72 1.50 15.97
N ALA A 304 1.16 2.70 16.10
CA ALA A 304 1.27 3.49 17.32
C ALA A 304 0.58 2.87 18.53
N VAL A 305 -0.62 2.30 18.34
CA VAL A 305 -1.37 1.60 19.39
C VAL A 305 -0.72 0.27 19.75
N MET A 306 -0.21 -0.47 18.76
CA MET A 306 0.35 -1.81 18.94
C MET A 306 1.77 -1.81 19.51
N ASN A 307 2.49 -0.71 19.39
CA ASN A 307 3.89 -0.62 19.80
C ASN A 307 4.12 0.56 20.75
N PRO A 308 3.47 0.57 21.93
CA PRO A 308 3.46 1.71 22.82
C PRO A 308 4.81 2.02 23.44
N ASN A 309 5.79 1.11 23.42
CA ASN A 309 7.14 1.29 23.96
C ASN A 309 8.20 1.76 22.95
N LEU A 310 7.98 1.62 21.64
CA LEU A 310 8.97 1.99 20.64
C LEU A 310 9.22 3.51 20.60
N ASP A 311 10.49 3.92 20.59
CA ASP A 311 10.91 5.32 20.46
C ASP A 311 10.23 6.04 19.28
N ASN A 312 10.19 5.36 18.13
CA ASN A 312 9.34 5.72 17.02
C ASN A 312 8.32 4.60 16.78
N PRO A 313 7.03 4.79 17.11
CA PRO A 313 6.04 3.74 16.90
C PRO A 313 5.89 3.32 15.43
N LEU A 314 6.26 4.17 14.46
CA LEU A 314 6.25 3.84 13.04
C LEU A 314 7.32 2.78 12.66
N HIS A 315 8.24 2.48 13.58
CA HIS A 315 9.24 1.41 13.45
C HIS A 315 8.75 0.06 13.98
N GLY A 316 7.44 -0.08 14.26
CA GLY A 316 6.86 -1.41 14.46
C GLY A 316 6.99 -2.26 13.19
N ASP A 317 7.18 -3.56 13.38
CA ASP A 317 7.20 -4.51 12.27
C ASP A 317 5.78 -4.90 11.86
N GLY A 318 5.63 -5.48 10.67
CA GLY A 318 4.32 -5.94 10.22
C GLY A 318 4.22 -6.30 8.76
N ILE A 319 3.03 -6.71 8.35
CA ILE A 319 2.69 -7.08 6.98
C ILE A 319 1.48 -6.25 6.57
N VAL A 320 1.64 -5.48 5.49
CA VAL A 320 0.64 -4.57 4.96
C VAL A 320 0.32 -4.94 3.53
N LEU A 321 -0.91 -5.40 3.32
CA LEU A 321 -1.47 -5.78 2.03
C LEU A 321 -2.31 -4.62 1.49
N ILE A 322 -2.02 -4.09 0.29
CA ILE A 322 -2.80 -2.99 -0.30
C ILE A 322 -3.19 -3.35 -1.73
N ASP A 323 -4.49 -3.48 -1.95
CA ASP A 323 -5.06 -3.73 -3.28
C ASP A 323 -5.26 -2.41 -4.04
N GLU A 324 -4.92 -2.38 -5.33
CA GLU A 324 -4.92 -1.21 -6.21
C GLU A 324 -4.32 0.02 -5.52
N VAL A 325 -3.06 -0.08 -5.08
CA VAL A 325 -2.39 0.93 -4.25
C VAL A 325 -2.41 2.33 -4.87
N ASP A 326 -2.52 2.41 -6.19
CA ASP A 326 -2.61 3.61 -7.02
C ASP A 326 -4.01 4.25 -7.13
N MET A 327 -5.06 3.55 -6.68
CA MET A 327 -6.45 3.97 -6.84
C MET A 327 -6.70 5.36 -6.24
N HIS A 328 -7.29 6.26 -7.05
CA HIS A 328 -7.55 7.67 -6.76
C HIS A 328 -6.33 8.54 -6.41
N LEU A 329 -5.10 8.04 -6.57
CA LEU A 329 -3.89 8.84 -6.32
C LEU A 329 -3.53 9.69 -7.53
N HIS A 330 -3.15 10.94 -7.28
CA HIS A 330 -2.55 11.79 -8.30
C HIS A 330 -1.21 11.19 -8.80
N PRO A 331 -0.87 11.27 -10.10
CA PRO A 331 0.37 10.68 -10.65
C PRO A 331 1.66 11.03 -9.90
N LYS A 332 1.78 12.26 -9.40
CA LYS A 332 2.91 12.70 -8.57
C LYS A 332 3.09 11.86 -7.29
N TRP A 333 1.99 11.40 -6.69
CA TRP A 333 2.03 10.57 -5.50
C TRP A 333 2.27 9.11 -5.83
N GLN A 334 1.71 8.60 -6.93
CA GLN A 334 1.98 7.24 -7.40
C GLN A 334 3.49 6.99 -7.54
N ARG A 335 4.23 7.93 -8.15
CA ARG A 335 5.71 7.83 -8.28
C ARG A 335 6.44 7.74 -6.94
N LYS A 336 6.01 8.50 -5.93
CA LYS A 336 6.70 8.55 -4.62
C LYS A 336 6.20 7.50 -3.63
N LEU A 337 5.19 6.73 -3.99
CA LEU A 337 4.41 5.91 -3.07
C LEU A 337 5.26 4.86 -2.36
N ILE A 338 5.94 4.00 -3.11
CA ILE A 338 6.77 2.91 -2.55
C ILE A 338 7.88 3.50 -1.68
N LYS A 339 8.61 4.51 -2.18
CA LYS A 339 9.66 5.20 -1.40
C LYS A 339 9.11 5.79 -0.10
N ASN A 340 7.92 6.39 -0.12
CA ASN A 340 7.32 6.95 1.09
C ASN A 340 6.88 5.84 2.05
N LEU A 341 6.34 4.72 1.56
CA LEU A 341 5.99 3.54 2.38
C LEU A 341 7.21 2.96 3.08
N THR A 342 8.25 2.59 2.32
CA THR A 342 9.44 1.94 2.88
C THR A 342 10.24 2.85 3.79
N THR A 343 10.19 4.17 3.58
CA THR A 343 10.95 5.09 4.42
C THR A 343 10.17 5.56 5.65
N THR A 344 8.83 5.52 5.63
CA THR A 344 7.97 5.87 6.78
C THR A 344 7.74 4.67 7.70
N PHE A 345 7.62 3.47 7.12
CA PHE A 345 7.35 2.21 7.82
C PHE A 345 8.46 1.19 7.49
N PRO A 346 9.70 1.42 7.96
CA PRO A 346 10.88 0.68 7.49
C PRO A 346 10.86 -0.82 7.78
N TYR A 347 10.16 -1.26 8.83
CA TYR A 347 10.09 -2.66 9.24
C TYR A 347 8.79 -3.36 8.83
N CYS A 348 7.97 -2.70 8.01
CA CYS A 348 6.76 -3.31 7.45
C CYS A 348 7.05 -3.94 6.08
N GLN A 349 6.68 -5.20 5.92
CA GLN A 349 6.60 -5.87 4.62
C GLN A 349 5.35 -5.40 3.87
N PHE A 350 5.51 -4.97 2.62
CA PHE A 350 4.43 -4.51 1.77
C PHE A 350 4.15 -5.49 0.63
N VAL A 351 2.88 -5.86 0.47
CA VAL A 351 2.41 -6.65 -0.67
C VAL A 351 1.32 -5.87 -1.38
N LEU A 352 1.66 -5.35 -2.56
CA LEU A 352 0.85 -4.37 -3.27
C LEU A 352 0.32 -4.95 -4.57
N THR A 353 -0.84 -4.49 -5.01
CA THR A 353 -1.29 -4.65 -6.40
C THR A 353 -1.41 -3.26 -7.03
N THR A 354 -1.10 -3.15 -8.32
CA THR A 354 -1.20 -1.88 -9.06
C THR A 354 -1.58 -2.13 -10.51
N HIS A 355 -2.32 -1.20 -11.07
CA HIS A 355 -2.50 -1.05 -12.52
C HIS A 355 -1.65 0.07 -13.10
N SER A 356 -1.09 0.93 -12.25
CA SER A 356 -0.29 2.06 -12.69
C SER A 356 1.17 1.67 -12.90
N PRO A 357 1.72 1.90 -14.11
CA PRO A 357 3.16 1.79 -14.36
C PRO A 357 3.97 2.81 -13.56
N LEU A 358 3.35 3.92 -13.14
CA LEU A 358 4.06 5.00 -12.42
C LEU A 358 4.48 4.59 -11.00
N VAL A 359 3.82 3.59 -10.40
CA VAL A 359 4.15 3.12 -9.04
C VAL A 359 5.50 2.43 -8.99
N ILE A 360 5.87 1.72 -10.06
CA ILE A 360 7.05 0.86 -10.09
C ILE A 360 8.25 1.45 -10.80
N SER A 361 8.03 2.31 -11.79
CA SER A 361 9.13 2.90 -12.57
C SER A 361 10.08 3.77 -11.74
N GLU A 362 9.66 4.22 -10.55
CA GLU A 362 10.48 5.08 -9.68
C GLU A 362 11.28 4.29 -8.62
N SER A 363 11.04 2.98 -8.47
CA SER A 363 11.59 2.20 -7.35
C SER A 363 12.62 1.15 -7.81
N LYS A 364 13.88 1.31 -7.38
CA LYS A 364 15.00 0.43 -7.75
C LYS A 364 14.86 -1.02 -7.26
N ASN A 365 14.52 -1.17 -5.98
CA ASN A 365 14.53 -2.43 -5.28
C ASN A 365 13.08 -2.81 -4.97
N VAL A 366 12.40 -3.46 -5.93
CA VAL A 366 11.03 -3.96 -5.76
C VAL A 366 10.96 -5.33 -6.41
N LEU A 367 10.33 -6.29 -5.73
CA LEU A 367 10.01 -7.58 -6.32
C LEU A 367 8.72 -7.43 -7.13
N GLY A 368 8.85 -7.29 -8.45
CA GLY A 368 7.72 -7.19 -9.38
C GLY A 368 7.28 -8.54 -9.91
N TYR A 369 5.97 -8.76 -9.99
CA TYR A 369 5.35 -9.91 -10.64
C TYR A 369 4.31 -9.45 -11.66
N LEU A 370 4.28 -10.09 -12.83
CA LEU A 370 3.21 -9.98 -13.81
C LEU A 370 2.33 -11.22 -13.74
N ILE A 371 1.02 -11.01 -13.59
CA ILE A 371 0.02 -12.06 -13.57
C ILE A 371 -0.68 -12.11 -14.93
N ASN A 372 -0.40 -13.19 -15.65
CA ASN A 372 -1.04 -13.56 -16.90
C ASN A 372 -2.21 -14.53 -16.62
N GLU A 373 -2.82 -15.13 -17.64
CA GLU A 373 -4.06 -15.89 -17.48
C GLU A 373 -4.01 -16.95 -16.36
N GLU A 374 -2.99 -17.81 -16.35
CA GLU A 374 -2.76 -18.80 -15.29
C GLU A 374 -1.35 -18.75 -14.67
N ASP A 375 -0.41 -18.03 -15.29
CA ASP A 375 1.00 -17.96 -14.85
C ASP A 375 1.33 -16.62 -14.20
N VAL A 376 2.28 -16.67 -13.25
CA VAL A 376 2.87 -15.48 -12.64
C VAL A 376 4.36 -15.47 -12.93
N THR A 377 4.83 -14.43 -13.62
CA THR A 377 6.25 -14.28 -13.99
C THR A 377 6.88 -13.15 -13.19
N GLN A 378 8.11 -13.37 -12.72
CA GLN A 378 8.87 -12.31 -12.07
C GLN A 378 9.33 -11.30 -13.14
N LEU A 379 9.13 -10.02 -12.86
CA LEU A 379 9.56 -8.93 -13.72
C LEU A 379 11.02 -8.55 -13.43
N PRO A 380 11.79 -8.15 -14.46
CA PRO A 380 13.05 -7.45 -14.24
C PRO A 380 12.82 -6.10 -13.55
N SER A 381 13.89 -5.44 -13.12
CA SER A 381 13.77 -4.07 -12.59
C SER A 381 13.24 -3.14 -13.68
N LEU A 382 12.18 -2.41 -13.36
CA LEU A 382 11.53 -1.42 -14.24
C LEU A 382 11.94 0.01 -13.87
N TYR A 383 12.96 0.16 -13.02
CA TYR A 383 13.42 1.46 -12.57
C TYR A 383 13.97 2.32 -13.72
N GLY A 384 13.40 3.51 -13.87
CA GLY A 384 13.76 4.46 -14.92
C GLY A 384 13.02 4.25 -16.25
N GLU A 385 12.25 3.16 -16.39
CA GLU A 385 11.42 2.94 -17.57
C GLU A 385 10.29 3.98 -17.64
N ASP A 386 10.03 4.50 -18.83
CA ASP A 386 8.90 5.41 -19.03
C ASP A 386 7.56 4.64 -19.02
N ALA A 387 6.47 5.36 -18.72
CA ALA A 387 5.16 4.74 -18.57
C ALA A 387 4.68 4.03 -19.85
N ASN A 388 5.02 4.55 -21.03
CA ASN A 388 4.60 3.95 -22.29
C ASN A 388 5.35 2.64 -22.55
N SER A 389 6.64 2.59 -22.24
CA SER A 389 7.44 1.38 -22.33
C SER A 389 6.91 0.28 -21.39
N VAL A 390 6.52 0.62 -20.17
CA VAL A 390 5.91 -0.36 -19.24
C VAL A 390 4.53 -0.82 -19.73
N LEU A 391 3.69 0.10 -20.23
CA LEU A 391 2.37 -0.26 -20.77
C LEU A 391 2.48 -1.26 -21.94
N LEU A 392 3.41 -1.03 -22.86
CA LEU A 392 3.62 -1.89 -24.03
C LEU A 392 4.29 -3.22 -23.66
N SER A 393 5.40 -3.18 -22.90
CA SER A 393 6.25 -4.35 -22.69
C SER A 393 5.79 -5.26 -21.55
N VAL A 394 5.05 -4.71 -20.57
CA VAL A 394 4.64 -5.44 -19.36
C VAL A 394 3.13 -5.60 -19.28
N MET A 395 2.36 -4.56 -19.61
CA MET A 395 0.90 -4.58 -19.44
C MET A 395 0.12 -4.94 -20.72
N ASP A 396 0.81 -5.24 -21.82
CA ASP A 396 0.21 -5.57 -23.12
C ASP A 396 -0.92 -4.58 -23.51
N THR A 397 -0.65 -3.28 -23.28
CA THR A 397 -1.63 -2.22 -23.43
C THR A 397 -1.12 -1.18 -24.41
N ASP A 398 -1.92 -0.90 -25.44
CA ASP A 398 -1.63 0.17 -26.39
C ASP A 398 -1.54 1.54 -25.69
N VAL A 399 -0.53 2.31 -26.06
CA VAL A 399 -0.25 3.64 -25.48
C VAL A 399 -1.10 4.76 -26.09
N ARG A 400 -1.94 4.41 -27.07
CA ARG A 400 -2.82 5.33 -27.80
C ARG A 400 -4.03 4.58 -28.33
N ASN A 401 -5.00 5.31 -28.87
CA ASN A 401 -6.17 4.74 -29.53
C ASN A 401 -5.77 3.88 -30.74
N ALA A 402 -6.45 2.75 -30.91
CA ALA A 402 -6.13 1.73 -31.91
C ALA A 402 -6.08 2.30 -33.34
N GLU A 403 -7.08 3.11 -33.72
CA GLU A 403 -7.16 3.71 -35.06
C GLU A 403 -5.95 4.59 -35.39
N VAL A 404 -5.54 5.49 -34.48
CA VAL A 404 -4.36 6.33 -34.69
C VAL A 404 -3.08 5.50 -34.63
N ASN A 405 -3.04 4.43 -33.83
CA ASN A 405 -1.89 3.54 -33.79
C ASN A 405 -1.68 2.84 -35.13
N GLU A 406 -2.76 2.34 -35.73
CA GLU A 406 -2.78 1.71 -37.05
C GLU A 406 -2.37 2.72 -38.14
N GLN A 407 -3.00 3.89 -38.17
CA GLN A 407 -2.68 4.94 -39.14
C GLN A 407 -1.22 5.44 -39.04
N LEU A 408 -0.68 5.57 -37.81
CA LEU A 408 0.73 5.91 -37.61
C LEU A 408 1.66 4.76 -38.05
N GLY A 409 1.26 3.51 -37.84
CA GLY A 409 1.95 2.32 -38.35
C GLY A 409 2.04 2.35 -39.87
N ASP A 410 0.89 2.47 -40.54
CA ASP A 410 0.79 2.56 -42.01
C ASP A 410 1.64 3.71 -42.57
N LEU A 411 1.67 4.86 -41.89
CA LEU A 411 2.50 6.00 -42.28
C LEU A 411 4.00 5.66 -42.17
N LEU A 412 4.42 5.04 -41.07
CA LEU A 412 5.82 4.67 -40.85
C LEU A 412 6.29 3.59 -41.83
N ASP A 413 5.42 2.61 -42.12
CA ASP A 413 5.69 1.56 -43.10
C ASP A 413 5.80 2.15 -44.51
N ALA A 414 4.88 3.04 -44.92
CA ALA A 414 4.97 3.74 -46.20
C ALA A 414 6.28 4.57 -46.31
N ILE A 415 6.74 5.20 -45.22
CA ILE A 415 8.04 5.89 -45.18
C ILE A 415 9.20 4.88 -45.31
N HIS A 416 9.11 3.74 -44.62
CA HIS A 416 10.13 2.70 -44.66
C HIS A 416 10.27 2.12 -46.08
N ASP A 417 9.15 1.80 -46.71
CA ASP A 417 9.06 1.19 -48.04
C ASP A 417 9.29 2.19 -49.18
N SER A 418 9.49 3.47 -48.85
CA SER A 418 9.75 4.55 -49.81
C SER A 418 8.53 4.90 -50.69
N GLU A 419 7.32 4.60 -50.25
CA GLU A 419 6.05 4.98 -50.88
C GLU A 419 5.72 6.46 -50.55
N ILE A 420 6.54 7.40 -51.04
CA ILE A 420 6.52 8.81 -50.62
C ILE A 420 5.16 9.49 -50.81
N ASN A 421 4.45 9.23 -51.91
CA ASN A 421 3.15 9.86 -52.17
C ASN A 421 2.08 9.38 -51.16
N LYS A 422 2.02 8.06 -50.93
CA LYS A 422 1.12 7.45 -49.94
C LYS A 422 1.44 7.94 -48.53
N ALA A 423 2.72 8.03 -48.18
CA ALA A 423 3.15 8.59 -46.89
C ALA A 423 2.71 10.06 -46.72
N LYS A 424 2.74 10.89 -47.78
CA LYS A 424 2.23 12.27 -47.71
C LYS A 424 0.72 12.33 -47.52
N GLU A 425 -0.03 11.47 -48.22
CA GLU A 425 -1.49 11.39 -48.06
C GLU A 425 -1.87 10.96 -46.64
N LEU A 426 -1.24 9.91 -46.11
CA LEU A 426 -1.46 9.42 -44.75
C LEU A 426 -1.08 10.49 -43.70
N LEU A 427 0.04 11.19 -43.91
CA LEU A 427 0.45 12.28 -43.03
C LEU A 427 -0.57 13.42 -43.01
N THR A 428 -1.10 13.80 -44.18
CA THR A 428 -2.09 14.90 -44.28
C THR A 428 -3.37 14.54 -43.53
N ARG A 429 -3.87 13.30 -43.69
CA ARG A 429 -5.05 12.83 -42.95
C ARG A 429 -4.82 12.87 -41.43
N LEU A 430 -3.67 12.39 -40.98
CA LEU A 430 -3.33 12.42 -39.56
C LEU A 430 -3.16 13.85 -39.01
N GLU A 431 -2.75 14.83 -39.83
CA GLU A 431 -2.68 16.25 -39.46
C GLU A 431 -4.05 16.91 -39.30
N ASP A 432 -5.07 16.42 -40.00
CA ASP A 432 -6.45 16.92 -39.87
C ASP A 432 -7.04 16.52 -38.50
N ASP A 433 -6.69 15.32 -38.01
CA ASP A 433 -7.25 14.75 -36.77
C ASP A 433 -6.40 15.02 -35.51
N LEU A 434 -5.08 15.20 -35.66
CA LEU A 434 -4.16 15.33 -34.52
C LEU A 434 -3.62 16.77 -34.37
N PRO A 435 -3.38 17.23 -33.13
CA PRO A 435 -2.84 18.57 -32.91
C PRO A 435 -1.45 18.74 -33.54
N ALA A 436 -1.18 19.93 -34.07
CA ALA A 436 0.10 20.24 -34.72
C ALA A 436 1.34 20.04 -33.80
N SER A 437 1.16 20.08 -32.48
CA SER A 437 2.20 19.79 -31.48
C SER A 437 2.42 18.30 -31.22
N ASN A 438 1.77 17.40 -31.98
CA ASN A 438 1.95 15.96 -31.84
C ASN A 438 3.39 15.55 -32.18
N LEU A 439 4.03 14.86 -31.23
CA LEU A 439 5.44 14.49 -31.34
C LEU A 439 5.68 13.44 -32.44
N GLU A 440 4.75 12.50 -32.63
CA GLU A 440 4.89 11.43 -33.63
C GLU A 440 4.74 11.98 -35.05
N LEU A 441 3.84 12.94 -35.27
CA LEU A 441 3.78 13.65 -36.56
C LEU A 441 5.05 14.42 -36.86
N SER A 442 5.62 15.08 -35.84
CA SER A 442 6.89 15.79 -35.98
C SER A 442 8.03 14.84 -36.34
N LYS A 443 8.10 13.67 -35.71
CA LYS A 443 9.06 12.61 -36.04
C LYS A 443 8.84 12.08 -37.46
N ALA A 444 7.60 11.75 -37.84
CA ALA A 444 7.26 11.23 -39.16
C ALA A 444 7.64 12.21 -40.28
N LYS A 445 7.40 13.52 -40.11
CA LYS A 445 7.86 14.57 -41.03
C LYS A 445 9.37 14.56 -41.24
N ILE A 446 10.13 14.47 -40.14
CA ILE A 446 11.61 14.41 -40.20
C ILE A 446 12.07 13.14 -40.93
N LEU A 447 11.46 11.99 -40.64
CA LEU A 447 11.78 10.72 -41.29
C LEU A 447 11.45 10.74 -42.79
N LEU A 448 10.26 11.22 -43.16
CA LEU A 448 9.84 11.39 -44.55
C LEU A 448 10.80 12.32 -45.29
N ARG A 449 11.15 13.47 -44.71
CA ARG A 449 12.10 14.42 -45.32
C ARG A 449 13.49 13.82 -45.51
N LYS A 450 14.00 13.07 -44.53
CA LYS A 450 15.27 12.34 -44.66
C LYS A 450 15.21 11.32 -45.79
N LYS A 451 14.08 10.60 -45.93
CA LYS A 451 13.87 9.61 -46.97
C LYS A 451 13.84 10.25 -48.37
N GLU A 452 13.11 11.36 -48.54
CA GLU A 452 13.07 12.15 -49.78
C GLU A 452 14.48 12.59 -50.21
N LEU A 453 15.26 13.15 -49.30
CA LEU A 453 16.64 13.59 -49.59
C LEU A 453 17.55 12.43 -49.97
N LYS A 454 17.35 11.25 -49.38
CA LYS A 454 18.14 10.05 -49.71
C LYS A 454 17.80 9.53 -51.11
N ILE A 455 16.53 9.53 -51.48
CA ILE A 455 16.08 9.15 -52.83
C ILE A 455 16.62 10.15 -53.86
N ALA A 456 16.53 11.45 -53.59
CA ALA A 456 17.02 12.51 -54.47
C ALA A 456 18.55 12.55 -54.64
N LYS A 457 19.32 11.97 -53.72
CA LYS A 457 20.79 11.80 -53.85
C LYS A 457 21.20 10.53 -54.61
N ASN A 458 20.31 9.54 -54.68
CA ASN A 458 20.54 8.25 -55.33
C ASN A 458 19.87 8.15 -56.71
N SER A 459 19.12 9.19 -57.10
CA SER A 459 18.55 9.42 -58.44
C SER A 459 19.43 10.40 -59.18
#